data_AF-K1S988-F1
#
_entry.id   AF-K1S988-F1
#
_cell.length_a   1.000
_cell.length_b   1.000
_cell.length_c   1.000
_cell.angle_alpha   90.00
_cell.angle_beta   90.00
_cell.angle_gamma   90.00
#
_symmetry.space_group_name_H-M   'P 1'
#
loop_
_entity.id
_entity.type
_entity.pdbx_description
1 polymer ?
#
loop_
_entity_poly.entity_id
_entity_poly.type
_entity_poly.pdbx_seq_one_letter_code
_entity_poly.pdbx_strand_id
1 'polypeptide(L)'
;EEIHKKVNTPLVLHGGTGISDEQFQRAISLGVRKINIATASFDSLASYAKTYCDNKEKANYFELSACEVEGVYQNVKRHIKVFNME
;
A
#
# COMPACT_ATOMS: atom_id res chain seq x y z
N GLU A 1 -2.07 17.88 12.74
CA GLU A 1 -2.92 18.38 13.83
C GLU A 1 -3.35 19.83 13.61
N GLU A 2 -2.41 20.78 13.56
CA GLU A 2 -2.75 22.21 13.42
C GLU A 2 -3.59 22.51 12.18
N ILE A 3 -3.26 21.90 11.03
CA ILE A 3 -4.04 22.04 9.80
C ILE A 3 -5.47 21.54 10.03
N HIS A 4 -5.65 20.36 10.62
CA HIS A 4 -6.96 19.78 10.90
C HIS A 4 -7.81 20.65 11.84
N LYS A 5 -7.18 21.31 12.83
CA LYS A 5 -7.88 22.25 13.73
C LYS A 5 -8.34 23.53 13.02
N LYS A 6 -7.74 23.89 11.89
CA LYS A 6 -8.02 25.12 11.14
C LYS A 6 -8.97 24.93 9.96
N VAL A 7 -9.24 23.69 9.54
CA VAL A 7 -10.06 23.40 8.36
C VAL A 7 -11.07 22.30 8.66
N ASN A 8 -12.28 22.44 8.10
CA ASN A 8 -13.30 21.39 8.13
C ASN A 8 -13.13 20.36 7.00
N THR A 9 -12.23 20.62 6.06
CA THR A 9 -11.98 19.78 4.88
C THR A 9 -11.15 18.55 5.24
N PRO A 10 -11.52 17.34 4.75
CA PRO A 10 -10.72 16.13 4.95
C PRO A 10 -9.29 16.27 4.41
N LEU A 11 -8.29 15.80 5.16
CA LEU A 11 -6.88 15.89 4.77
C LEU A 11 -6.43 14.65 3.97
N VAL A 12 -5.54 14.88 3.01
CA VAL A 12 -4.94 13.83 2.17
C VAL A 12 -3.45 13.72 2.49
N LEU A 13 -2.96 12.50 2.69
CA LEU A 13 -1.54 12.18 2.76
C LEU A 13 -1.06 11.64 1.40
N HIS A 14 -0.15 12.36 0.76
CA HIS A 14 0.48 11.93 -0.48
C HIS A 14 1.74 11.11 -0.19
N GLY A 15 1.82 9.91 -0.76
CA GLY A 15 2.97 9.02 -0.60
C GLY A 15 2.92 8.23 0.70
N GLY A 16 3.36 6.98 0.63
CA GLY A 16 3.40 6.05 1.77
C GLY A 16 4.74 5.33 1.93
N THR A 17 5.66 5.50 0.99
CA THR A 17 6.96 4.82 1.02
C THR A 17 7.78 5.29 2.22
N GLY A 18 8.26 4.36 3.04
CA GLY A 18 9.04 4.65 4.25
C GLY A 18 8.22 5.13 5.44
N ILE A 19 6.89 5.17 5.35
CA ILE A 19 6.01 5.47 6.47
C ILE A 19 5.70 4.17 7.21
N SER A 20 5.91 4.13 8.52
CA SER A 20 5.56 2.98 9.36
C SER A 20 4.05 2.87 9.60
N ASP A 21 3.58 1.71 10.02
CA ASP A 21 2.16 1.49 10.34
C ASP A 21 1.69 2.46 11.44
N GLU A 22 2.52 2.67 12.46
CA GLU A 22 2.26 3.60 13.56
C GLU A 22 2.19 5.05 13.06
N GLN A 23 3.02 5.42 12.08
CA GLN A 23 2.99 6.75 11.49
C GLN A 23 1.72 6.96 10.65
N PHE A 24 1.26 5.95 9.90
CA PHE A 24 -0.03 6.02 9.22
C PHE A 24 -1.18 6.20 10.20
N GLN A 25 -1.24 5.36 11.24
CA GLN A 25 -2.26 5.43 12.28
C GLN A 25 -2.24 6.78 13.01
N ARG A 26 -1.04 7.31 13.31
CA ARG A 26 -0.86 8.65 13.87
C ARG A 26 -1.36 9.73 12.91
N ALA A 27 -1.06 9.66 11.62
CA ALA A 27 -1.54 10.63 10.65
C ALA A 27 -3.10 10.62 10.57
N ILE A 28 -3.70 9.43 10.60
CA ILE A 28 -5.16 9.24 10.63
C ILE A 28 -5.75 9.86 11.92
N SER A 29 -5.14 9.60 13.08
CA SER A 29 -5.57 10.18 14.36
C SER A 29 -5.45 11.71 14.40
N LEU A 30 -4.61 12.30 13.54
CA LEU A 30 -4.38 13.74 13.44
C LEU A 30 -5.18 14.44 12.32
N GLY A 31 -6.11 13.72 11.66
CA GLY A 31 -7.08 14.29 10.73
C GLY A 31 -6.97 13.85 9.26
N VAL A 32 -6.01 12.98 8.91
CA VAL A 32 -5.93 12.41 7.56
C VAL A 32 -7.09 11.45 7.30
N ARG A 33 -7.70 11.54 6.12
CA ARG A 33 -8.84 10.72 5.70
C ARG A 33 -8.66 10.02 4.35
N LYS A 34 -7.67 10.42 3.56
CA LYS A 34 -7.26 9.73 2.33
C LYS A 34 -5.75 9.59 2.29
N ILE A 35 -5.26 8.41 1.98
CA ILE A 35 -3.83 8.12 1.83
C ILE A 35 -3.60 7.60 0.41
N ASN A 36 -2.57 8.10 -0.25
CA ASN A 36 -2.19 7.67 -1.60
C ASN A 36 -1.04 6.65 -1.51
N ILE A 37 -1.31 5.41 -1.93
CA ILE A 37 -0.34 4.31 -1.99
C ILE A 37 -0.15 3.92 -3.46
N ALA A 38 1.06 4.10 -3.99
CA ALA A 38 1.41 3.72 -5.36
C ALA A 38 2.68 2.88 -5.38
N THR A 39 3.82 3.47 -5.01
CA THR A 39 5.14 2.81 -5.07
C THR A 39 5.15 1.47 -4.33
N ALA A 40 4.63 1.40 -3.10
CA ALA A 40 4.56 0.14 -2.35
C ALA A 40 3.76 -0.98 -3.07
N SER A 41 2.71 -0.62 -3.82
CA SER A 41 1.94 -1.59 -4.62
C SER A 41 2.75 -2.09 -5.82
N PHE A 42 3.47 -1.20 -6.50
CA PHE A 42 4.32 -1.60 -7.63
C PHE A 42 5.57 -2.37 -7.18
N ASP A 43 6.14 -2.04 -6.03
CA ASP A 43 7.26 -2.78 -5.45
C ASP A 43 6.83 -4.20 -5.05
N SER A 44 5.65 -4.35 -4.44
CA SER A 44 5.08 -5.66 -4.12
C SER A 44 4.78 -6.48 -5.37
N LEU A 45 4.21 -5.85 -6.41
CA LEU A 45 4.00 -6.47 -7.71
C LEU A 45 5.31 -6.99 -8.31
N ALA A 46 6.34 -6.14 -8.38
CA ALA A 46 7.63 -6.49 -8.93
C ALA A 46 8.32 -7.62 -8.14
N SER A 47 8.19 -7.60 -6.81
CA SER A 47 8.72 -8.65 -5.93
C SER A 47 8.06 -10.01 -6.23
N TYR A 48 6.72 -10.05 -6.33
CA TYR A 48 5.99 -11.29 -6.63
C TYR A 48 6.29 -11.80 -8.04
N ALA A 49 6.35 -10.91 -9.03
CA ALA A 49 6.75 -11.24 -10.40
C ALA A 49 8.16 -11.84 -10.44
N LYS A 50 9.11 -11.22 -9.73
CA LYS A 50 10.48 -11.72 -9.63
C LYS A 50 10.53 -13.11 -8.98
N THR A 51 9.86 -13.30 -7.85
CA THR A 51 9.80 -14.60 -7.18
C THR A 51 9.19 -15.68 -8.07
N TYR A 52 8.14 -15.37 -8.81
CA TYR A 52 7.56 -16.32 -9.79
C TYR A 52 8.59 -16.72 -10.86
N CYS A 53 9.24 -15.74 -11.47
CA CYS A 53 10.23 -15.98 -12.53
C CYS A 53 11.48 -16.73 -12.03
N ASP A 54 11.96 -16.45 -10.81
CA ASP A 54 13.12 -17.13 -10.22
C ASP A 54 12.85 -18.62 -9.95
N ASN A 55 11.59 -19.02 -9.77
CA ASN A 55 11.19 -20.37 -9.36
C ASN A 55 10.53 -21.19 -10.49
N LYS A 56 10.58 -20.72 -11.73
CA LYS A 56 9.97 -21.39 -12.89
C LYS A 56 10.98 -21.60 -14.01
N GLU A 57 11.06 -22.83 -14.52
CA GLU A 57 11.88 -23.15 -15.70
C GLU A 57 11.36 -22.42 -16.96
N LYS A 58 10.04 -22.30 -17.10
CA LYS A 58 9.39 -21.55 -18.17
C LYS A 58 8.19 -20.78 -17.62
N ALA A 59 8.32 -19.46 -17.57
CA ALA A 59 7.23 -18.55 -17.22
C ALA A 59 6.11 -18.58 -18.27
N ASN A 60 4.86 -18.43 -17.82
CA ASN A 60 3.74 -18.12 -18.71
C ASN A 60 2.97 -16.89 -18.21
N TYR A 61 2.30 -16.24 -19.16
CA TYR A 61 1.64 -14.96 -18.92
C TYR A 61 0.53 -15.04 -17.86
N PHE A 62 -0.32 -16.08 -17.91
CA PHE A 62 -1.47 -16.18 -17.02
C PHE A 62 -1.07 -16.38 -15.56
N GLU A 63 -0.09 -17.25 -15.32
CA GLU A 63 0.45 -17.44 -13.97
C GLU A 63 1.19 -16.20 -13.46
N LEU A 64 2.03 -15.58 -14.30
CA LEU A 64 2.73 -14.34 -13.93
C LEU A 64 1.73 -13.23 -13.56
N SER A 65 0.71 -13.01 -14.40
CA SER A 65 -0.33 -12.01 -14.14
C SER A 65 -1.09 -12.30 -12.85
N ALA A 66 -1.39 -13.56 -12.56
CA ALA A 66 -2.01 -13.95 -11.29
C ALA A 66 -1.10 -13.64 -10.09
N CYS A 67 0.20 -13.92 -10.18
CA CYS A 67 1.17 -13.60 -9.13
C CYS A 67 1.31 -12.08 -8.91
N GLU A 68 1.32 -11.29 -9.98
CA GLU A 68 1.33 -9.82 -9.90
C GLU A 68 0.09 -9.27 -9.18
N VAL A 69 -1.09 -9.77 -9.55
CA VAL A 69 -2.36 -9.42 -8.88
C VAL A 69 -2.31 -9.78 -7.41
N GLU A 70 -1.82 -10.96 -7.06
CA GLU A 70 -1.68 -11.40 -5.67
C GLU A 70 -0.74 -10.48 -4.87
N GLY A 71 0.40 -10.09 -5.47
CA GLY A 71 1.34 -9.17 -4.86
C GLY A 71 0.73 -7.81 -4.52
N VAL A 72 -0.08 -7.26 -5.44
CA VAL A 72 -0.84 -6.02 -5.19
C VAL A 72 -1.93 -6.24 -4.15
N TYR A 73 -2.68 -7.35 -4.25
CA TYR A 73 -3.76 -7.69 -3.33
C TYR A 73 -3.28 -7.75 -1.87
N GLN A 74 -2.17 -8.44 -1.61
CA GLN A 74 -1.61 -8.53 -0.25
C GLN A 74 -1.17 -7.16 0.27
N ASN A 75 -0.53 -6.35 -0.58
CA ASN A 75 -0.15 -4.99 -0.21
C ASN A 75 -1.37 -4.12 0.15
N VAL A 76 -2.42 -4.15 -0.67
CA VAL A 76 -3.66 -3.39 -0.42
C VAL A 76 -4.36 -3.87 0.84
N LYS A 77 -4.50 -5.19 1.01
CA LYS A 77 -5.11 -5.80 2.19
C LYS A 77 -4.40 -5.39 3.48
N ARG A 78 -3.06 -5.41 3.49
CA ARG A 78 -2.25 -4.93 4.62
C ARG A 78 -2.59 -3.47 4.94
N HIS A 79 -2.55 -2.58 3.95
CA HIS A 79 -2.81 -1.15 4.18
C HIS A 79 -4.23 -0.90 4.69
N ILE A 80 -5.24 -1.62 4.19
CA ILE A 80 -6.62 -1.52 4.71
C ILE A 80 -6.67 -1.85 6.20
N LYS A 81 -6.02 -2.94 6.63
CA LYS A 81 -5.96 -3.32 8.05
C LYS A 81 -5.25 -2.28 8.90
N VAL A 82 -4.06 -1.83 8.48
CA VAL A 82 -3.29 -0.79 9.16
C VAL A 82 -4.12 0.48 9.34
N PHE A 83 -4.86 0.90 8.30
CA PHE A 83 -5.70 2.10 8.34
C PHE A 83 -6.94 1.94 9.23
N ASN A 84 -7.43 0.70 9.41
CA ASN A 84 -8.52 0.35 10.32
C ASN A 84 -8.06 0.02 11.75
N MET A 85 -6.75 0.10 12.01
CA MET A 85 -6.14 -0.25 13.31
C MET A 85 -6.32 -1.74 13.70
N GLU A 86 -6.26 -2.63 12.70
CA GLU A 86 -6.31 -4.09 12.81
C GLU A 86 -4.96 -4.78 12.61
#